data_AF-A0A9D2T0N3-F1
#
_entry.id   AF-A0A9D2T0N3-F1
#
_cell.length_a   1.000
_cell.length_b   1.000
_cell.length_c   1.000
_cell.angle_alpha   90.00
_cell.angle_beta   90.00
_cell.angle_gamma   90.00
#
_symmetry.space_group_name_H-M   'P 1'
#
loop_
_entity.id
_entity.type
_entity.pdbx_description
1 polymer ?
#
loop_
_entity_poly.entity_id
_entity_poly.type
_entity_poly.pdbx_seq_one_letter_code
_entity_poly.pdbx_strand_id
1 'polypeptide(L)'
;MKQLIKKWNKISLVKRIICGLIIGLILGLTVPQITVISLLGDLFVGALRAIAPILVLFLVMGALSNQKEGKQSNMKRVIFLYLLGTFLAGCVAVAASFLFPITITLTETVSEASAPSGIGEVLNSLLMSIVSNPV
;
A
#
# COMPACT_ATOMS: atom_id res chain seq x y z
N MET A 1 15.05 -18.33 -27.84
CA MET A 1 14.73 -17.17 -26.97
C MET A 1 13.72 -16.18 -27.58
N LYS A 2 13.87 -15.70 -28.83
CA LYS A 2 12.93 -14.71 -29.44
C LYS A 2 11.47 -15.18 -29.56
N GLN A 3 11.24 -16.49 -29.73
CA GLN A 3 9.91 -17.11 -29.82
C GLN A 3 9.15 -17.08 -28.47
N LEU A 4 9.85 -17.31 -27.35
CA LEU A 4 9.25 -17.28 -26.01
C LEU A 4 8.86 -15.85 -25.61
N ILE A 5 9.71 -14.88 -25.90
CA ILE A 5 9.44 -13.45 -25.64
C ILE A 5 8.26 -12.95 -26.50
N LYS A 6 8.17 -13.36 -27.76
CA LYS A 6 7.00 -13.07 -28.62
C LYS A 6 5.71 -13.71 -28.12
N LYS A 7 5.75 -14.96 -27.64
CA LYS A 7 4.59 -15.61 -27.01
C LYS A 7 4.18 -14.89 -25.72
N TRP A 8 5.14 -14.45 -24.91
CA TRP A 8 4.88 -13.78 -23.65
C TRP A 8 4.26 -12.39 -23.83
N ASN A 9 4.69 -11.65 -24.87
CA ASN A 9 4.07 -10.37 -25.24
C ASN A 9 2.71 -10.50 -25.94
N LYS A 10 2.34 -11.69 -26.44
CA LYS A 10 0.99 -11.95 -26.97
C LYS A 10 -0.04 -12.27 -25.87
N ILE A 11 0.41 -12.64 -24.67
CA ILE A 11 -0.48 -12.93 -23.54
C ILE A 11 -0.96 -11.61 -22.92
N SER A 12 -2.23 -11.55 -22.52
CA SER A 12 -2.78 -10.37 -21.85
C SER A 12 -2.05 -10.07 -20.55
N LEU A 13 -1.83 -8.78 -20.28
CA LEU A 13 -1.12 -8.30 -19.09
C LEU A 13 -1.73 -8.88 -17.80
N VAL A 14 -3.06 -8.90 -17.71
CA VAL A 14 -3.80 -9.44 -16.56
C VAL A 14 -3.44 -10.91 -16.30
N LYS A 15 -3.38 -11.75 -17.34
CA LYS A 15 -3.02 -13.18 -17.20
C LYS A 15 -1.57 -13.34 -16.75
N ARG A 16 -0.67 -12.45 -17.18
CA ARG A 16 0.74 -12.46 -16.75
C ARG A 16 0.87 -12.10 -15.27
N ILE A 17 0.11 -11.11 -14.78
CA ILE A 17 0.10 -10.72 -13.37
C ILE A 17 -0.42 -11.88 -12.50
N ILE A 18 -1.54 -12.50 -12.89
CA ILE A 18 -2.10 -13.66 -12.15
C ILE A 18 -1.09 -14.82 -12.11
N CYS A 19 -0.47 -15.15 -13.24
CA CYS A 19 0.55 -16.19 -13.31
C CYS A 19 1.76 -15.86 -12.40
N GLY A 20 2.23 -14.61 -12.45
CA GLY A 20 3.32 -14.14 -11.58
C GLY A 20 2.96 -14.20 -10.09
N LEU A 21 1.72 -13.88 -9.72
CA LEU A 21 1.25 -13.95 -8.34
C LEU A 21 1.21 -15.39 -7.83
N ILE A 22 0.70 -16.33 -8.63
CA ILE A 22 0.68 -17.76 -8.29
C ILE A 22 2.11 -18.29 -8.11
N ILE A 23 3.02 -17.95 -9.04
CA ILE A 23 4.43 -18.34 -8.94
C ILE A 23 5.08 -17.74 -7.69
N GLY A 24 4.85 -16.46 -7.41
CA GLY A 24 5.37 -15.79 -6.22
C GLY A 24 4.86 -16.41 -4.92
N LEU A 25 3.57 -16.81 -4.88
CA LEU A 25 2.98 -17.51 -3.74
C LEU A 25 3.62 -18.89 -3.53
N ILE A 26 3.82 -19.68 -4.60
CA ILE A 26 4.49 -20.99 -4.51
C ILE A 26 5.95 -20.84 -4.05
N LEU A 27 6.68 -19.86 -4.60
CA LEU A 27 8.06 -19.58 -4.21
C LEU A 27 8.16 -19.14 -2.75
N GLY A 28 7.26 -18.27 -2.29
CA GLY A 28 7.22 -17.80 -0.89
C GLY A 28 6.96 -18.94 0.11
N LEU A 29 6.15 -19.93 -0.28
CA LEU A 29 5.88 -21.11 0.56
C LEU A 29 7.01 -22.15 0.53
N THR A 30 7.70 -22.31 -0.59
CA THR A 30 8.71 -23.38 -0.78
C THR A 30 10.11 -22.96 -0.35
N VAL A 31 10.49 -21.67 -0.49
CA VAL A 31 11.83 -21.20 -0.16
C VAL A 31 11.78 -19.83 0.54
N PRO A 32 11.46 -19.79 1.85
CA PRO A 32 11.30 -18.53 2.60
C PRO A 32 12.61 -17.78 2.89
N GLN A 33 13.78 -18.40 2.63
CA GLN A 33 15.09 -17.88 3.04
C GLN A 33 15.81 -17.05 1.96
N ILE A 34 15.24 -16.88 0.75
CA ILE A 34 15.91 -16.12 -0.32
C ILE A 34 15.69 -14.61 -0.15
N THR A 35 16.60 -13.97 0.60
CA THR A 35 16.63 -12.52 0.82
C THR A 35 16.83 -11.70 -0.46
N VAL A 36 17.42 -12.28 -1.51
CA VAL A 36 17.59 -11.59 -2.80
C VAL A 36 16.24 -11.31 -3.48
N ILE A 37 15.26 -12.20 -3.33
CA ILE A 37 13.94 -12.04 -3.94
C ILE A 37 13.14 -10.96 -3.21
N SER A 38 13.23 -10.90 -1.87
CA SER A 38 12.58 -9.83 -1.10
C SER A 38 13.16 -8.46 -1.44
N LEU A 39 14.49 -8.35 -1.62
CA LEU A 39 15.14 -7.11 -2.04
C LEU A 39 14.59 -6.58 -3.39
N LEU A 40 14.36 -7.46 -4.37
CA LEU A 40 13.75 -7.08 -5.64
C LEU A 40 12.31 -6.58 -5.47
N GLY A 41 11.56 -7.18 -4.54
CA GLY A 41 10.21 -6.74 -4.17
C GLY A 41 10.21 -5.37 -3.51
N ASP A 42 11.10 -5.15 -2.54
CA ASP A 42 11.25 -3.88 -1.84
C ASP A 42 11.67 -2.76 -2.79
N LEU A 43 12.60 -3.05 -3.71
CA LEU A 43 12.99 -2.11 -4.76
C LEU A 43 11.82 -1.76 -5.68
N PHE A 44 11.00 -2.75 -6.05
CA PHE A 44 9.81 -2.52 -6.88
C PHE A 44 8.76 -1.66 -6.18
N VAL A 45 8.41 -1.97 -4.93
CA VAL A 45 7.44 -1.19 -4.14
C VAL A 45 8.01 0.19 -3.84
N GLY A 46 9.29 0.31 -3.53
CA GLY A 46 9.99 1.58 -3.33
C GLY A 46 9.92 2.46 -4.58
N ALA A 47 10.21 1.91 -5.75
CA ALA A 47 10.08 2.63 -7.03
C ALA A 47 8.63 3.03 -7.32
N LEU A 48 7.65 2.15 -7.08
CA LEU A 48 6.22 2.47 -7.22
C LEU A 48 5.77 3.59 -6.26
N ARG A 49 6.28 3.57 -5.03
CA ARG A 49 5.96 4.59 -4.02
C ARG A 49 6.60 5.93 -4.36
N ALA A 50 7.82 5.93 -4.91
CA ALA A 50 8.51 7.13 -5.36
C ALA A 50 7.79 7.82 -6.54
N ILE A 51 7.23 7.04 -7.47
CA ILE A 51 6.54 7.60 -8.64
C ILE A 51 5.09 8.02 -8.34
N ALA A 52 4.45 7.45 -7.31
CA ALA A 52 3.04 7.70 -6.99
C ALA A 52 2.71 9.20 -6.78
N PRO A 53 3.44 9.99 -5.95
CA PRO A 53 3.15 11.41 -5.77
C PRO A 53 3.23 12.21 -7.06
N ILE A 54 4.22 11.93 -7.91
CA ILE A 54 4.43 12.59 -9.19
C ILE A 54 3.22 12.31 -10.10
N LEU A 55 2.83 11.04 -10.22
CA LEU A 55 1.66 10.65 -11.02
C LEU A 55 0.38 11.31 -10.53
N VAL A 56 0.16 11.36 -9.20
CA VAL A 56 -1.01 12.01 -8.62
C VAL A 56 -1.05 13.50 -8.97
N LEU A 57 0.07 14.21 -8.89
CA LEU A 57 0.13 15.64 -9.25
C LEU A 57 -0.27 15.88 -10.70
N PHE A 58 0.29 15.12 -11.64
CA PHE A 58 -0.06 15.25 -13.06
C PHE A 58 -1.53 14.86 -13.34
N LEU A 59 -2.03 13.82 -12.69
CA LEU A 59 -3.44 13.42 -12.79
C LEU A 59 -4.38 14.52 -12.29
N VAL A 60 -4.06 15.15 -11.15
CA VAL A 60 -4.86 16.25 -10.59
C VAL A 60 -4.81 17.48 -11.49
N MET A 61 -3.62 17.90 -11.95
CA MET A 61 -3.49 19.01 -12.91
C MET A 61 -4.29 18.75 -14.19
N GLY A 62 -4.17 17.54 -14.77
CA GLY A 62 -4.88 17.16 -15.98
C GLY A 62 -6.40 17.06 -15.78
N ALA A 63 -6.85 16.61 -14.60
CA ALA A 63 -8.27 16.57 -14.26
C ALA A 63 -8.85 17.99 -14.12
N LEU A 64 -8.11 18.91 -13.47
CA LEU A 64 -8.50 20.31 -13.31
C LEU A 64 -8.51 21.06 -14.65
N SER A 65 -7.49 20.88 -15.49
CA SER A 65 -7.44 21.54 -16.82
C SER A 65 -8.54 21.05 -17.76
N ASN A 66 -8.93 19.78 -17.67
CA ASN A 66 -10.02 19.20 -18.44
C ASN A 66 -11.42 19.46 -17.83
N GLN A 67 -11.50 20.11 -16.67
CA GLN A 67 -12.77 20.45 -16.03
C GLN A 67 -13.40 21.66 -16.74
N LYS A 68 -14.32 21.39 -17.68
CA LYS A 68 -15.10 22.43 -18.36
C LYS A 68 -16.02 23.15 -17.37
N GLU A 69 -16.01 24.48 -17.41
CA GLU A 69 -16.93 25.32 -16.63
C GLU A 69 -18.39 24.92 -16.89
N GLY A 70 -19.19 24.78 -15.83
CA GLY A 70 -20.61 24.42 -15.90
C GLY A 70 -20.92 22.91 -15.91
N LYS A 71 -19.92 22.02 -15.86
CA LYS A 71 -20.18 20.58 -15.72
C LYS A 71 -20.58 20.23 -14.28
N GLN A 72 -21.82 19.77 -14.08
CA GLN A 72 -22.32 19.27 -12.80
C GLN A 72 -21.40 18.16 -12.27
N SER A 73 -20.65 18.45 -11.20
CA SER A 73 -19.78 17.48 -10.56
C SER A 73 -20.60 16.61 -9.61
N ASN A 74 -20.62 15.29 -9.84
CA ASN A 74 -21.28 14.32 -8.96
C ASN A 74 -20.51 14.09 -7.64
N MET A 75 -19.61 15.00 -7.25
CA MET A 75 -18.68 14.84 -6.12
C MET A 75 -19.40 14.53 -4.81
N LYS A 76 -20.56 15.16 -4.54
CA LYS A 76 -21.37 14.87 -3.34
C LYS A 76 -21.78 13.39 -3.26
N ARG A 77 -22.19 12.79 -4.38
CA ARG A 77 -22.57 11.38 -4.44
C ARG A 77 -21.34 10.48 -4.31
N VAL A 78 -20.21 10.83 -4.93
CA VAL A 78 -18.95 10.08 -4.81
C VAL A 78 -18.49 10.05 -3.36
N ILE A 79 -18.47 11.19 -2.67
CA ILE A 79 -18.09 11.28 -1.25
C ILE A 79 -19.04 10.46 -0.38
N PHE A 80 -20.35 10.56 -0.61
CA PHE A 80 -21.33 9.77 0.14
C PHE A 80 -21.11 8.25 -0.06
N LEU A 81 -20.94 7.80 -1.30
CA LEU A 81 -20.66 6.40 -1.61
C LEU A 81 -19.32 5.94 -1.00
N TYR A 82 -18.30 6.79 -0.99
CA TYR A 82 -17.00 6.50 -0.38
C TYR A 82 -17.09 6.32 1.13
N LEU A 83 -17.77 7.26 1.82
CA LEU A 83 -17.99 7.17 3.27
C LEU A 83 -18.82 5.95 3.64
N LEU A 84 -19.92 5.71 2.92
CA LEU A 84 -20.79 4.57 3.17
C LEU A 84 -20.05 3.24 2.92
N GLY A 85 -19.31 3.15 1.82
CA GLY A 85 -18.52 1.97 1.47
C GLY A 85 -17.41 1.68 2.48
N THR A 86 -16.69 2.72 2.92
CA THR A 86 -15.62 2.58 3.92
C THR A 86 -16.17 2.18 5.28
N PHE A 87 -17.31 2.75 5.68
CA PHE A 87 -18.01 2.38 6.90
C PHE A 87 -18.47 0.92 6.88
N LEU A 88 -19.13 0.48 5.81
CA LEU A 88 -19.56 -0.91 5.63
C LEU A 88 -18.36 -1.88 5.62
N ALA A 89 -17.28 -1.53 4.93
CA ALA A 89 -16.05 -2.33 4.92
C ALA A 89 -15.45 -2.45 6.34
N GLY A 90 -15.46 -1.37 7.12
CA GLY A 90 -15.06 -1.37 8.53
C GLY A 90 -15.92 -2.29 9.39
N CYS A 91 -17.24 -2.24 9.26
CA CYS A 91 -18.15 -3.16 9.97
C CYS A 91 -17.85 -4.63 9.64
N VAL A 92 -17.61 -4.94 8.35
CA VAL A 92 -17.24 -6.29 7.91
C VAL A 92 -15.88 -6.71 8.48
N ALA A 93 -14.89 -5.81 8.47
CA ALA A 93 -13.56 -6.09 9.03
C ALA A 93 -13.62 -6.38 10.54
N VAL A 94 -14.42 -5.61 11.29
CA VAL A 94 -14.63 -5.84 12.73
C VAL A 94 -15.33 -7.16 12.98
N ALA A 95 -16.39 -7.48 12.22
CA ALA A 95 -17.08 -8.78 12.33
C ALA A 95 -16.12 -9.95 12.00
N ALA A 96 -15.30 -9.81 10.96
CA ALA A 96 -14.29 -10.80 10.60
C ALA A 96 -13.21 -10.95 11.67
N SER A 97 -12.79 -9.84 12.30
CA SER A 97 -11.82 -9.85 13.41
C SER A 97 -12.35 -10.63 14.62
N PHE A 98 -13.65 -10.51 14.93
CA PHE A 98 -14.28 -11.33 15.98
C PHE A 98 -14.46 -12.80 15.59
N LEU A 99 -14.73 -13.10 14.31
CA LEU A 99 -14.90 -14.48 13.83
C LEU A 99 -13.56 -15.23 13.71
N PHE A 100 -12.48 -14.53 13.42
CA PHE A 100 -11.12 -15.06 13.31
C PHE A 100 -10.16 -14.26 14.21
N PRO A 101 -10.15 -14.52 15.53
CA PRO A 101 -9.28 -13.81 16.45
C PRO A 101 -7.81 -14.10 16.15
N ILE A 102 -7.07 -13.09 15.70
CA ILE A 102 -5.62 -13.19 15.47
C ILE A 102 -4.91 -12.72 16.73
N THR A 103 -4.28 -13.65 17.45
CA THR A 103 -3.38 -13.30 18.55
C THR A 103 -2.03 -12.89 17.98
N ILE A 104 -1.81 -11.58 17.85
CA ILE A 104 -0.46 -11.06 17.61
C ILE A 104 0.30 -11.26 18.91
N THR A 105 1.22 -12.23 18.93
CA THR A 105 2.21 -12.32 20.01
C THR A 105 2.96 -11.01 20.01
N LEU A 106 2.89 -10.28 21.12
CA LEU A 106 3.70 -9.09 21.35
C LEU A 106 5.15 -9.58 21.35
N THR A 107 5.84 -9.51 20.20
CA THR A 107 7.29 -9.58 20.17
C THR A 107 7.71 -8.51 21.16
N GLU A 108 8.37 -8.91 22.25
CA GLU A 108 8.99 -7.98 23.17
C GLU A 108 9.74 -6.99 22.30
N THR A 109 9.20 -5.78 22.18
CA THR A 109 9.98 -4.65 21.71
C THR A 109 11.19 -4.70 22.59
N VAL A 110 12.35 -4.97 21.98
CA VAL A 110 13.66 -4.86 22.62
C VAL A 110 13.55 -3.78 23.68
N SER A 111 13.80 -4.13 24.94
CA SER A 111 13.70 -3.28 26.13
C SER A 111 14.64 -2.06 26.11
N GLU A 112 14.93 -1.51 24.93
CA GLU A 112 15.59 -0.22 24.70
C GLU A 112 14.60 0.95 24.62
N ALA A 113 13.31 0.73 24.85
CA ALA A 113 12.43 1.80 25.31
C ALA A 113 12.57 1.96 26.84
N SER A 114 13.76 2.31 27.31
CA SER A 114 13.88 2.97 28.62
C SER A 114 12.88 4.13 28.63
N ALA A 115 12.03 4.21 29.66
CA ALA A 115 11.06 5.29 29.79
C ALA A 115 11.74 6.64 29.47
N PRO A 116 11.14 7.49 28.63
CA PRO A 116 11.74 8.77 28.25
C PRO A 116 12.15 9.49 29.54
N SER A 117 13.44 9.73 29.71
CA SER A 117 13.95 10.22 30.99
C SER A 117 13.58 11.69 31.21
N GLY A 118 12.95 12.34 30.23
CA GLY A 118 12.36 13.66 30.38
C GLY A 118 11.40 14.08 29.26
N ILE A 119 10.58 15.09 29.57
CA ILE A 119 9.60 15.71 28.65
C ILE A 119 10.26 16.24 27.37
N GLY A 120 11.52 16.66 27.42
CA GLY A 120 12.26 17.13 26.25
C GLY A 120 12.49 16.05 25.18
N GLU A 121 12.72 14.81 25.60
CA GLU A 121 12.92 13.68 24.70
C GLU A 121 11.60 13.26 24.03
N VAL A 122 10.50 13.33 24.78
CA VAL A 122 9.14 13.12 24.27
C VAL A 122 8.76 14.21 23.26
N LEU A 123 9.03 15.48 23.56
CA LEU A 123 8.76 16.59 22.63
C LEU A 123 9.59 16.46 21.35
N ASN A 124 10.86 16.08 21.46
CA ASN A 124 11.73 15.86 20.30
C ASN A 124 11.24 14.67 19.45
N SER A 125 10.88 13.56 20.10
CA SER A 125 10.32 12.38 19.42
C SER A 125 9.00 12.69 18.70
N LEU A 126 8.10 13.47 19.31
CA LEU A 126 6.86 13.93 18.66
C LEU A 126 7.15 14.83 17.46
N LEU A 127 8.10 15.76 17.58
CA LEU A 127 8.47 16.67 16.50
C LEU A 127 9.11 15.91 15.34
N MET A 128 10.00 14.97 15.64
CA MET A 128 10.62 14.10 14.65
C MET A 128 9.61 13.13 14.01
N SER A 129 8.59 12.68 14.75
CA SER A 129 7.52 11.82 14.21
C SER A 129 6.62 12.57 13.24
N ILE A 130 6.32 13.85 13.50
CA ILE A 130 5.57 14.72 12.57
C ILE A 130 6.35 14.93 11.26
N VAL A 131 7.67 15.07 11.35
CA VAL A 131 8.54 15.27 10.17
C VAL A 131 8.80 13.97 9.41
N SER A 132 9.02 12.86 10.14
CA SER A 132 9.43 11.58 9.55
C SER A 132 8.25 10.77 9.02
N ASN A 133 7.04 11.00 9.55
CA ASN A 133 5.81 10.39 9.07
C ASN A 133 4.79 11.47 8.64
N PRO A 134 5.01 12.16 7.50
CA PRO A 134 4.07 13.15 6.99
C PRO A 134 2.81 12.53 6.33
N VAL A 135 2.49 11.26 6.63
CA VAL A 135 1.38 10.48 6.04
C VAL A 135 0.56 9.74 7.09
#